data_AF-L0JEH0-F1
#
_entry.id   AF-L0JEH0-F1
#
_cell.length_a   1.000
_cell.length_b   1.000
_cell.length_c   1.000
_cell.angle_alpha   90.00
_cell.angle_beta   90.00
_cell.angle_gamma   90.00
#
_symmetry.space_group_name_H-M   'P 1'
#
loop_
_entity.id
_entity.type
_entity.pdbx_description
1 polymer ?
#
loop_
_entity_poly.entity_id
_entity_poly.type
_entity_poly.pdbx_seq_one_letter_code
_entity_poly.pdbx_strand_id
1 'polypeptide(L)'
;MTLTATAVCPVMAQDPFEALSVPPENPTTATQKLIFVPDSLKPYDFNDDNARWCWRHSAQTQNVVYFWEKPFGDDTSNPPLLDGQPMKFDIGNLQNRVERFYRFFRDTLKFALPGSLCEKYKMMVMVNYSLEGTAYGGTYDNFIGALWVTPNRIQDRKLNCLVHELGHSFQAQIMADRAGEAWGGTGFFEMTSQWMLWRVNPDWLTDENYHFEAFKKLTHKGFLHSENIYHSPYVIEWWAEKHGLPSIAQLFREGKLGEDPVITYKRKYGMTQKQFNDEMFDCYRHLVNFDFDYARRETREYACTFSTPMQKQTNVCLRPAEDCIPENYGFNAIRLDVPQSGKKVTVGFRALVRSNSKGKVEHSIGYRYGLVGVTADDRCIYGQVGEAVKGEVTFAAPRNQSLKALYLVVMGAPTNHSQDPSSRRFPYEVKIR
;
A
#
# COMPACT_ATOMS: atom_id res chain seq x y z
N MET A 1 -19.12 -46.24 -22.95
CA MET A 1 -19.62 -45.18 -22.04
C MET A 1 -18.49 -44.18 -21.89
N THR A 2 -18.54 -43.13 -22.69
CA THR A 2 -17.45 -42.16 -22.89
C THR A 2 -17.84 -40.92 -22.11
N LEU A 3 -17.21 -40.68 -20.96
CA LEU A 3 -17.40 -39.45 -20.19
C LEU A 3 -16.36 -38.43 -20.66
N THR A 4 -16.80 -37.52 -21.52
CA THR A 4 -16.08 -36.30 -21.91
C THR A 4 -15.95 -35.37 -20.71
N ALA A 5 -14.72 -35.14 -20.27
CA ALA A 5 -14.39 -34.10 -19.30
C ALA A 5 -14.45 -32.74 -19.99
N THR A 6 -15.42 -31.91 -19.63
CA THR A 6 -15.44 -30.48 -19.96
C THR A 6 -14.35 -29.78 -19.17
N ALA A 7 -13.29 -29.37 -19.86
CA ALA A 7 -12.28 -28.46 -19.34
C ALA A 7 -12.91 -27.09 -19.10
N VAL A 8 -12.91 -26.64 -17.85
CA VAL A 8 -13.24 -25.26 -17.49
C VAL A 8 -12.00 -24.43 -17.82
N CYS A 9 -12.07 -23.64 -18.90
CA CYS A 9 -11.06 -22.63 -19.19
C CYS A 9 -10.99 -21.63 -18.03
N PRO A 10 -9.80 -21.31 -17.49
CA PRO A 10 -9.66 -20.17 -16.61
C PRO A 10 -9.96 -18.92 -17.44
N VAL A 11 -10.95 -18.14 -17.00
CA VAL A 11 -11.21 -16.80 -17.53
C VAL A 11 -9.89 -16.03 -17.36
N MET A 12 -9.26 -15.64 -18.48
CA MET A 12 -8.15 -14.70 -18.42
C MET A 12 -8.68 -13.43 -17.74
N ALA A 13 -8.12 -13.08 -16.59
CA ALA A 13 -8.35 -11.76 -16.02
C ALA A 13 -7.84 -10.75 -17.06
N GLN A 14 -8.77 -10.09 -17.75
CA GLN A 14 -8.45 -8.95 -18.60
C GLN A 14 -7.67 -7.95 -17.75
N ASP A 15 -6.67 -7.32 -18.36
CA ASP A 15 -6.09 -6.11 -17.77
C ASP A 15 -7.26 -5.15 -17.46
N PRO A 16 -7.46 -4.71 -16.20
CA PRO A 16 -8.53 -3.79 -15.87
C PRO A 16 -8.41 -2.46 -16.65
N PHE A 17 -7.28 -2.24 -17.34
CA PHE A 17 -7.05 -1.13 -18.24
C PHE A 17 -7.11 -1.47 -19.75
N GLU A 18 -7.15 -2.74 -20.18
CA GLU A 18 -7.48 -3.04 -21.59
C GLU A 18 -8.91 -2.61 -21.91
N ALA A 19 -9.83 -2.77 -20.94
CA ALA A 19 -11.20 -2.27 -21.03
C ALA A 19 -11.33 -0.74 -20.91
N LEU A 20 -10.25 -0.03 -20.52
CA LEU A 20 -10.20 1.44 -20.37
C LEU A 20 -9.24 2.09 -21.38
N SER A 21 -8.79 1.35 -22.39
CA SER A 21 -7.84 1.80 -23.42
C SER A 21 -8.42 2.82 -24.41
N VAL A 22 -9.74 3.04 -24.37
CA VAL A 22 -10.40 4.15 -25.06
C VAL A 22 -10.55 5.31 -24.07
N PRO A 23 -9.94 6.48 -24.31
CA PRO A 23 -10.30 7.69 -23.58
C PRO A 23 -11.82 7.86 -23.73
N PRO A 24 -12.61 7.86 -22.64
CA PRO A 24 -14.04 8.11 -22.77
C PRO A 24 -14.22 9.51 -23.38
N GLU A 25 -14.78 9.56 -24.58
CA GLU A 25 -15.26 10.82 -25.15
C GLU A 25 -16.35 11.35 -24.23
N ASN A 26 -16.18 12.59 -23.75
CA ASN A 26 -17.17 13.21 -22.90
C ASN A 26 -18.44 13.46 -23.71
N PRO A 27 -19.63 13.10 -23.21
CA PRO A 27 -20.86 13.60 -23.76
C PRO A 27 -20.84 15.13 -23.65
N THR A 28 -21.15 15.81 -24.75
CA THR A 28 -21.04 17.27 -24.96
C THR A 28 -21.98 18.11 -24.06
N THR A 29 -22.57 17.50 -23.02
CA THR A 29 -23.65 18.03 -22.18
C THR A 29 -23.38 17.98 -20.67
N ALA A 30 -22.22 17.47 -20.20
CA ALA A 30 -21.91 17.47 -18.77
C ALA A 30 -21.57 18.89 -18.26
N THR A 31 -22.29 19.39 -17.25
CA THR A 31 -22.01 20.69 -16.62
C THR A 31 -20.59 20.74 -16.06
N GLN A 32 -19.83 21.78 -16.41
CA GLN A 32 -18.45 21.97 -15.96
C GLN A 32 -18.40 22.24 -14.44
N LYS A 33 -17.51 21.53 -13.73
CA LYS A 33 -17.21 21.79 -12.31
C LYS A 33 -16.67 23.20 -12.12
N LEU A 34 -17.04 23.83 -11.01
CA LEU A 34 -16.56 25.16 -10.62
C LEU A 34 -15.09 25.12 -10.17
N ILE A 35 -14.43 26.28 -10.14
CA ILE A 35 -13.12 26.43 -9.52
C ILE A 35 -13.33 27.18 -8.21
N PHE A 36 -12.93 26.56 -7.10
CA PHE A 36 -12.87 27.24 -5.81
C PHE A 36 -11.61 28.12 -5.79
N VAL A 37 -11.71 29.34 -5.24
CA VAL A 37 -10.55 30.24 -5.07
C VAL A 37 -10.18 30.23 -3.58
N PRO A 38 -9.10 29.51 -3.21
CA PRO A 38 -8.63 29.44 -1.83
C PRO A 38 -8.22 30.80 -1.28
N ASP A 39 -8.29 30.95 0.04
CA ASP A 39 -7.88 32.18 0.74
C ASP A 39 -6.46 32.60 0.39
N SER A 40 -5.54 31.64 0.31
CA SER A 40 -4.14 31.87 -0.08
C SER A 40 -3.96 32.35 -1.52
N LEU A 41 -4.96 32.17 -2.39
CA LEU A 41 -4.92 32.61 -3.77
C LEU A 41 -5.69 33.92 -4.05
N LYS A 42 -6.57 34.36 -3.12
CA LYS A 42 -7.32 35.63 -3.25
C LYS A 42 -6.47 36.88 -3.49
N PRO A 43 -5.23 37.00 -2.97
CA PRO A 43 -4.39 38.17 -3.25
C PRO A 43 -3.92 38.27 -4.70
N TYR A 44 -4.01 37.20 -5.50
CA TYR A 44 -3.61 37.22 -6.92
C TYR A 44 -4.79 37.60 -7.81
N ASP A 45 -4.60 38.57 -8.69
CA ASP A 45 -5.53 38.80 -9.80
C ASP A 45 -5.26 37.79 -10.91
N PHE A 46 -6.15 36.80 -11.06
CA PHE A 46 -5.98 35.77 -12.09
C PHE A 46 -6.08 36.31 -13.52
N ASN A 47 -6.59 37.53 -13.74
CA ASN A 47 -6.62 38.17 -15.06
C ASN A 47 -5.36 39.00 -15.35
N ASP A 48 -4.48 39.19 -14.37
CA ASP A 48 -3.16 39.79 -14.61
C ASP A 48 -2.19 38.71 -15.07
N ASP A 49 -1.83 38.74 -16.35
CA ASP A 49 -0.81 37.86 -16.95
C ASP A 49 0.56 37.96 -16.25
N ASN A 50 0.79 39.00 -15.44
CA ASN A 50 2.01 39.16 -14.66
C ASN A 50 1.94 38.57 -13.25
N ALA A 51 0.76 38.16 -12.77
CA ALA A 51 0.61 37.54 -11.47
C ALA A 51 1.34 36.19 -11.40
N ARG A 52 1.68 35.75 -10.19
CA ARG A 52 2.30 34.43 -9.96
C ARG A 52 1.44 33.30 -10.51
N TRP A 53 0.12 33.41 -10.31
CA TRP A 53 -0.90 32.49 -10.81
C TRP A 53 -1.89 33.30 -11.64
N CYS A 54 -2.22 32.85 -12.85
CA CYS A 54 -3.15 33.53 -13.75
C CYS A 54 -3.82 32.55 -14.71
N TRP A 55 -4.92 32.96 -15.35
CA TRP A 55 -5.64 32.13 -16.30
C TRP A 55 -4.84 31.80 -17.57
N ARG A 56 -3.95 32.71 -17.98
CA ARG A 56 -3.04 32.47 -19.10
C ARG A 56 -2.10 31.30 -18.87
N HIS A 57 -1.61 31.15 -17.64
CA HIS A 57 -0.76 30.04 -17.21
C HIS A 57 -1.57 28.96 -16.48
N SER A 58 -2.65 28.53 -17.14
CA SER A 58 -3.54 27.51 -16.60
C SER A 58 -4.05 26.55 -17.68
N ALA A 59 -4.44 25.36 -17.25
CA ALA A 59 -5.13 24.38 -18.08
C ALA A 59 -6.19 23.67 -17.23
N GLN A 60 -7.12 22.96 -17.85
CA GLN A 60 -8.14 22.23 -17.12
C GLN A 60 -8.59 20.95 -17.82
N THR A 61 -8.90 19.94 -17.03
CA THR A 61 -9.66 18.75 -17.43
C THR A 61 -11.08 18.86 -16.91
N GLN A 62 -11.88 17.80 -16.95
CA GLN A 62 -13.21 17.80 -16.34
C GLN A 62 -13.12 17.98 -14.81
N ASN A 63 -12.17 17.32 -14.17
CA ASN A 63 -12.10 17.21 -12.71
C ASN A 63 -11.00 18.05 -12.05
N VAL A 64 -10.04 18.57 -12.83
CA VAL A 64 -8.85 19.22 -12.29
C VAL A 64 -8.57 20.54 -13.02
N VAL A 65 -8.14 21.55 -12.28
CA VAL A 65 -7.53 22.78 -12.82
C VAL A 65 -6.04 22.79 -12.48
N TYR A 66 -5.23 23.19 -13.45
CA TYR A 66 -3.78 23.26 -13.36
C TYR A 66 -3.38 24.72 -13.45
N PHE A 67 -2.52 25.16 -12.55
CA PHE A 67 -1.84 26.45 -12.64
C PHE A 67 -0.34 26.22 -12.59
N TRP A 68 0.42 27.00 -13.36
CA TRP A 68 1.87 27.03 -13.26
C TRP A 68 2.36 28.46 -13.09
N GLU A 69 3.51 28.61 -12.44
CA GLU A 69 4.05 29.93 -12.17
C GLU A 69 4.54 30.65 -13.43
N LYS A 70 4.41 31.97 -13.45
CA LYS A 70 4.81 32.84 -14.57
C LYS A 70 6.16 32.50 -15.23
N PRO A 71 7.25 32.16 -14.51
CA PRO A 71 8.54 31.92 -15.15
C PRO A 71 8.54 30.74 -16.14
N PHE A 72 7.59 29.80 -16.08
CA PHE A 72 7.46 28.76 -17.12
C PHE A 72 7.01 29.33 -18.48
N GLY A 73 6.29 30.46 -18.49
CA GLY A 73 5.73 31.07 -19.69
C GLY A 73 4.56 30.29 -20.31
N ASP A 74 4.26 30.60 -21.57
CA ASP A 74 3.14 29.99 -22.33
C ASP A 74 3.45 28.57 -22.82
N ASP A 75 4.74 28.19 -22.91
CA ASP A 75 5.19 26.89 -23.38
C ASP A 75 5.95 26.14 -22.28
N THR A 76 5.25 25.24 -21.59
CA THR A 76 5.81 24.42 -20.50
C THR A 76 6.84 23.39 -21.00
N SER A 77 6.94 23.15 -22.31
CA SER A 77 7.91 22.24 -22.90
C SER A 77 9.30 22.88 -23.08
N ASN A 78 9.35 24.20 -23.14
CA ASN A 78 10.58 24.99 -23.32
C ASN A 78 10.62 26.25 -22.42
N PRO A 79 10.48 26.11 -21.09
CA PRO A 79 10.63 27.23 -20.18
C PRO A 79 12.12 27.63 -20.06
N PRO A 80 12.41 28.84 -19.54
CA PRO A 80 13.74 29.20 -19.08
C PRO A 80 14.33 28.14 -18.13
N LEU A 81 15.67 28.14 -18.02
CA LEU A 81 16.36 27.34 -17.02
C LEU A 81 16.26 28.02 -15.66
N LEU A 82 16.32 27.23 -14.58
CA LEU A 82 16.51 27.73 -13.23
C LEU A 82 17.84 27.19 -12.71
N ASP A 83 18.79 28.07 -12.40
CA ASP A 83 20.17 27.73 -12.01
C ASP A 83 20.84 26.68 -12.93
N GLY A 84 20.60 26.81 -14.24
CA GLY A 84 21.12 25.91 -15.26
C GLY A 84 20.38 24.57 -15.39
N GLN A 85 19.34 24.32 -14.59
CA GLN A 85 18.54 23.10 -14.63
C GLN A 85 17.27 23.25 -15.49
N PRO A 86 16.85 22.18 -16.20
CA PRO A 86 15.67 22.20 -17.03
C PRO A 86 14.39 22.22 -16.18
N MET A 87 13.53 23.21 -16.43
CA MET A 87 12.24 23.34 -15.74
C MET A 87 11.07 22.79 -16.53
N LYS A 88 11.30 22.21 -17.70
CA LYS A 88 10.21 21.72 -18.56
C LYS A 88 9.36 20.65 -17.89
N PHE A 89 8.08 20.64 -18.22
CA PHE A 89 7.16 19.56 -17.90
C PHE A 89 6.10 19.42 -19.01
N ASP A 90 5.59 18.20 -19.16
CA ASP A 90 4.58 17.87 -20.17
C ASP A 90 3.17 18.05 -19.57
N ILE A 91 2.55 19.21 -19.83
CA ILE A 91 1.20 19.51 -19.36
C ILE A 91 0.16 18.54 -19.95
N GLY A 92 0.36 18.05 -21.18
CA GLY A 92 -0.55 17.09 -21.82
C GLY A 92 -0.54 15.73 -21.12
N ASN A 93 0.65 15.19 -20.83
CA ASN A 93 0.80 13.98 -20.03
C ASN A 93 0.22 14.17 -18.63
N LEU A 94 0.50 15.31 -17.98
CA LEU A 94 -0.01 15.63 -16.65
C LEU A 94 -1.54 15.64 -16.62
N GLN A 95 -2.20 16.33 -17.56
CA GLN A 95 -3.65 16.38 -17.68
C GLN A 95 -4.24 14.98 -17.91
N ASN A 96 -3.70 14.23 -18.88
CA ASN A 96 -4.22 12.92 -19.23
C ASN A 96 -4.14 11.93 -18.06
N ARG A 97 -2.98 11.86 -17.40
CA ARG A 97 -2.73 10.90 -16.34
C ARG A 97 -3.45 11.24 -15.04
N VAL A 98 -3.38 12.49 -14.58
CA VAL A 98 -4.04 12.90 -13.34
C VAL A 98 -5.56 12.77 -13.44
N GLU A 99 -6.15 13.08 -14.59
CA GLU A 99 -7.59 12.86 -14.84
C GLU A 99 -7.95 11.36 -14.72
N ARG A 100 -7.10 10.47 -15.26
CA ARG A 100 -7.29 9.02 -15.12
C ARG A 100 -7.17 8.57 -13.67
N PHE A 101 -6.15 9.04 -12.95
CA PHE A 101 -5.94 8.71 -11.53
C PHE A 101 -7.11 9.19 -10.68
N TYR A 102 -7.55 10.43 -10.89
CA TYR A 102 -8.71 11.02 -10.22
C TYR A 102 -9.95 10.15 -10.40
N ARG A 103 -10.26 9.75 -11.64
CA ARG A 103 -11.42 8.89 -11.92
C ARG A 103 -11.29 7.54 -11.24
N PHE A 104 -10.11 6.92 -11.28
CA PHE A 104 -9.90 5.65 -10.58
C PHE A 104 -10.14 5.79 -9.05
N PHE A 105 -9.64 6.85 -8.43
CA PHE A 105 -9.80 7.09 -6.99
C PHE A 105 -11.24 7.43 -6.59
N ARG A 106 -11.94 8.22 -7.40
CA ARG A 106 -13.35 8.55 -7.19
C ARG A 106 -14.27 7.38 -7.51
N ASP A 107 -14.13 6.79 -8.70
CA ASP A 107 -15.12 5.89 -9.28
C ASP A 107 -14.89 4.44 -8.89
N THR A 108 -13.64 4.00 -8.77
CA THR A 108 -13.31 2.61 -8.43
C THR A 108 -13.04 2.46 -6.93
N LEU A 109 -12.15 3.27 -6.38
CA LEU A 109 -11.78 3.19 -4.96
C LEU A 109 -12.80 3.88 -4.04
N LYS A 110 -13.73 4.68 -4.61
CA LYS A 110 -14.80 5.37 -3.87
C LYS A 110 -14.28 6.24 -2.72
N PHE A 111 -13.16 6.96 -2.92
CA PHE A 111 -12.69 7.96 -1.95
C PHE A 111 -13.53 9.23 -1.95
N ALA A 112 -14.31 9.49 -3.00
CA ALA A 112 -15.40 10.45 -3.01
C ALA A 112 -16.73 9.75 -3.33
N LEU A 113 -17.81 10.24 -2.75
CA LEU A 113 -19.18 9.75 -2.94
C LEU A 113 -20.05 10.85 -3.57
N PRO A 114 -21.22 10.51 -4.14
CA PRO A 114 -22.19 11.51 -4.57
C PRO A 114 -22.46 12.54 -3.46
N GLY A 115 -22.36 13.83 -3.81
CA GLY A 115 -22.46 14.94 -2.85
C GLY A 115 -21.11 15.45 -2.32
N SER A 116 -20.00 14.79 -2.64
CA SER A 116 -18.65 15.31 -2.36
C SER A 116 -18.44 16.70 -2.96
N LEU A 117 -17.69 17.56 -2.27
CA LEU A 117 -17.30 18.88 -2.79
C LEU A 117 -16.52 18.75 -4.10
N CYS A 118 -15.76 17.65 -4.28
CA CYS A 118 -15.03 17.43 -5.52
C CYS A 118 -15.93 17.05 -6.70
N GLU A 119 -17.22 16.78 -6.50
CA GLU A 119 -18.21 16.67 -7.59
C GLU A 119 -18.72 18.03 -8.07
N LYS A 120 -18.58 19.07 -7.24
CA LYS A 120 -18.96 20.45 -7.58
C LYS A 120 -17.77 21.30 -8.00
N TYR A 121 -16.61 21.09 -7.38
CA TYR A 121 -15.39 21.88 -7.60
C TYR A 121 -14.28 21.01 -8.17
N LYS A 122 -13.44 21.58 -9.03
CA LYS A 122 -12.23 20.94 -9.53
C LYS A 122 -11.17 20.86 -8.43
N MET A 123 -10.46 19.73 -8.34
CA MET A 123 -9.21 19.68 -7.59
C MET A 123 -8.14 20.53 -8.30
N MET A 124 -7.13 20.98 -7.56
CA MET A 124 -6.13 21.91 -8.07
C MET A 124 -4.76 21.25 -8.19
N VAL A 125 -4.00 21.56 -9.23
CA VAL A 125 -2.58 21.21 -9.36
C VAL A 125 -1.79 22.48 -9.55
N MET A 126 -0.90 22.77 -8.60
CA MET A 126 -0.09 23.98 -8.56
C MET A 126 1.36 23.60 -8.88
N VAL A 127 1.86 24.03 -10.03
CA VAL A 127 3.23 23.75 -10.49
C VAL A 127 4.12 24.93 -10.14
N ASN A 128 5.00 24.75 -9.15
CA ASN A 128 5.92 25.75 -8.66
C ASN A 128 7.22 25.76 -9.48
N TYR A 129 7.71 26.94 -9.85
CA TYR A 129 8.97 27.12 -10.55
C TYR A 129 10.13 27.07 -9.53
N SER A 130 10.43 25.86 -9.07
CA SER A 130 11.43 25.61 -8.02
C SER A 130 12.22 24.34 -8.29
N LEU A 131 13.50 24.33 -7.86
CA LEU A 131 14.34 23.14 -7.86
C LEU A 131 14.13 22.25 -6.63
N GLU A 132 13.37 22.72 -5.64
CA GLU A 132 13.02 21.93 -4.48
C GLU A 132 12.32 20.64 -4.95
N GLY A 133 12.83 19.48 -4.54
CA GLY A 133 12.31 18.17 -4.97
C GLY A 133 11.01 17.78 -4.27
N THR A 134 10.07 18.71 -4.14
CA THR A 134 8.85 18.56 -3.33
C THR A 134 7.62 18.26 -4.20
N ALA A 135 6.78 17.37 -3.67
CA ALA A 135 5.42 17.17 -4.12
C ALA A 135 4.59 16.91 -2.87
N TYR A 136 3.41 17.51 -2.80
CA TYR A 136 2.50 17.37 -1.66
C TYR A 136 1.07 17.26 -2.14
N GLY A 137 0.31 16.38 -1.51
CA GLY A 137 -1.12 16.25 -1.64
C GLY A 137 -1.87 16.63 -0.38
N GLY A 138 -3.04 17.21 -0.54
CA GLY A 138 -3.88 17.60 0.58
C GLY A 138 -5.12 18.35 0.10
N THR A 139 -5.52 19.38 0.84
CA THR A 139 -6.64 20.24 0.46
C THR A 139 -6.29 21.70 0.65
N TYR A 140 -6.85 22.55 -0.19
CA TYR A 140 -6.99 23.98 0.12
C TYR A 140 -8.13 24.20 1.10
N ASP A 141 -7.88 24.99 2.15
CA ASP A 141 -8.84 25.50 3.13
C ASP A 141 -9.74 24.42 3.77
N ASN A 142 -9.23 23.18 3.89
CA ASN A 142 -10.02 22.01 4.27
C ASN A 142 -11.32 21.86 3.45
N PHE A 143 -11.27 22.22 2.16
CA PHE A 143 -12.44 22.32 1.29
C PHE A 143 -12.30 21.48 0.02
N ILE A 144 -11.22 21.66 -0.74
CA ILE A 144 -11.03 20.96 -2.02
C ILE A 144 -9.63 20.38 -2.14
N GLY A 145 -9.54 19.14 -2.62
CA GLY A 145 -8.29 18.43 -2.84
C GLY A 145 -7.34 19.20 -3.77
N ALA A 146 -6.05 19.17 -3.47
CA ALA A 146 -5.04 19.91 -4.21
C ALA A 146 -3.67 19.24 -4.14
N LEU A 147 -2.88 19.49 -5.19
CA LEU A 147 -1.51 19.05 -5.36
C LEU A 147 -0.60 20.28 -5.53
N TRP A 148 0.54 20.27 -4.87
CA TRP A 148 1.62 21.24 -5.05
C TRP A 148 2.87 20.49 -5.48
N VAL A 149 3.45 20.87 -6.61
CA VAL A 149 4.49 20.08 -7.26
C VAL A 149 5.56 20.96 -7.89
N THR A 150 6.76 20.41 -7.99
CA THR A 150 7.85 20.98 -8.80
C THR A 150 8.17 20.09 -10.00
N PRO A 151 8.81 20.62 -11.07
CA PRO A 151 9.11 19.87 -12.28
C PRO A 151 9.83 18.55 -12.05
N ASN A 152 10.76 18.51 -11.09
CA ASN A 152 11.53 17.29 -10.75
C ASN A 152 10.64 16.11 -10.33
N ARG A 153 9.40 16.35 -9.90
CA ARG A 153 8.44 15.31 -9.48
C ARG A 153 7.38 14.96 -10.52
N ILE A 154 7.34 15.68 -11.65
CA ILE A 154 6.35 15.49 -12.72
C ILE A 154 6.96 15.26 -14.11
N GLN A 155 8.28 15.04 -14.17
CA GLN A 155 8.98 14.67 -15.41
C GLN A 155 8.91 13.17 -15.71
N ASP A 156 8.71 12.32 -14.70
CA ASP A 156 8.46 10.89 -14.92
C ASP A 156 7.14 10.70 -15.67
N ARG A 157 7.17 9.90 -16.74
CA ARG A 157 5.96 9.60 -17.52
C ARG A 157 4.94 8.82 -16.71
N LYS A 158 5.37 8.00 -15.74
CA LYS A 158 4.48 7.20 -14.87
C LYS A 158 3.79 8.01 -13.78
N LEU A 159 4.39 9.14 -13.41
CA LEU A 159 3.92 10.08 -12.40
C LEU A 159 3.66 9.40 -11.05
N ASN A 160 4.49 8.41 -10.67
CA ASN A 160 4.28 7.64 -9.43
C ASN A 160 4.09 8.54 -8.20
N CYS A 161 5.02 9.48 -8.02
CA CYS A 161 4.95 10.48 -6.95
C CYS A 161 3.62 11.24 -6.96
N LEU A 162 3.13 11.65 -8.13
CA LEU A 162 1.88 12.38 -8.23
C LEU A 162 0.64 11.53 -7.92
N VAL A 163 0.66 10.24 -8.27
CA VAL A 163 -0.42 9.32 -7.90
C VAL A 163 -0.49 9.19 -6.37
N HIS A 164 0.66 9.05 -5.71
CA HIS A 164 0.77 8.99 -4.25
C HIS A 164 0.20 10.26 -3.61
N GLU A 165 0.65 11.44 -4.03
CA GLU A 165 0.15 12.71 -3.51
C GLU A 165 -1.35 12.92 -3.83
N LEU A 166 -1.83 12.48 -4.98
CA LEU A 166 -3.26 12.53 -5.28
C LEU A 166 -4.05 11.64 -4.31
N GLY A 167 -3.46 10.52 -3.87
CA GLY A 167 -4.00 9.69 -2.79
C GLY A 167 -4.24 10.51 -1.52
N HIS A 168 -3.26 11.29 -1.07
CA HIS A 168 -3.43 12.20 0.07
C HIS A 168 -4.50 13.26 -0.16
N SER A 169 -4.61 13.78 -1.38
CA SER A 169 -5.67 14.74 -1.72
C SER A 169 -7.07 14.15 -1.56
N PHE A 170 -7.26 12.89 -1.93
CA PHE A 170 -8.53 12.17 -1.76
C PHE A 170 -8.79 11.73 -0.32
N GLN A 171 -7.76 11.36 0.43
CA GLN A 171 -7.87 11.13 1.88
C GLN A 171 -8.30 12.41 2.59
N ALA A 172 -7.67 13.54 2.25
CA ALA A 172 -8.01 14.89 2.70
C ALA A 172 -9.45 15.27 2.33
N GLN A 173 -9.88 14.93 1.11
CA GLN A 173 -11.22 15.23 0.63
C GLN A 173 -12.32 14.58 1.47
N ILE A 174 -12.12 13.37 2.01
CA ILE A 174 -13.11 12.73 2.90
C ILE A 174 -13.43 13.62 4.12
N MET A 175 -12.39 14.23 4.70
CA MET A 175 -12.54 15.10 5.87
C MET A 175 -13.11 16.47 5.47
N ALA A 176 -12.68 17.02 4.32
CA ALA A 176 -13.23 18.26 3.77
C ALA A 176 -14.74 18.13 3.46
N ASP A 177 -15.17 16.98 2.98
CA ASP A 177 -16.57 16.62 2.75
C ASP A 177 -17.35 16.38 4.07
N ARG A 178 -16.66 16.38 5.22
CA ARG A 178 -17.19 15.99 6.53
C ARG A 178 -17.82 14.59 6.53
N ALA A 179 -17.29 13.71 5.69
CA ALA A 179 -17.75 12.32 5.55
C ALA A 179 -17.09 11.35 6.54
N GLY A 180 -16.08 11.82 7.29
CA GLY A 180 -15.41 11.12 8.38
C GLY A 180 -14.22 11.91 8.90
N GLU A 181 -13.79 11.63 10.13
CA GLU A 181 -12.65 12.30 10.77
C GLU A 181 -11.34 11.50 10.62
N ALA A 182 -11.43 10.24 10.17
CA ALA A 182 -10.33 9.30 10.13
C ALA A 182 -9.61 9.21 11.48
N TRP A 183 -8.29 9.38 11.53
CA TRP A 183 -7.48 9.17 12.74
C TRP A 183 -6.57 10.35 13.09
N GLY A 184 -6.86 11.55 12.58
CA GLY A 184 -6.03 12.74 12.83
C GLY A 184 -4.62 12.66 12.23
N GLY A 185 -4.43 11.95 11.11
CA GLY A 185 -3.17 11.86 10.38
C GLY A 185 -2.19 10.79 10.89
N THR A 186 -2.55 9.51 10.78
CA THR A 186 -1.68 8.37 11.14
C THR A 186 -0.85 7.91 9.95
N GLY A 187 0.19 7.10 10.21
CA GLY A 187 1.02 6.50 9.15
C GLY A 187 0.26 5.62 8.15
N PHE A 188 -1.01 5.29 8.41
CA PHE A 188 -1.88 4.61 7.46
C PHE A 188 -2.24 5.47 6.24
N PHE A 189 -2.19 6.80 6.34
CA PHE A 189 -2.35 7.70 5.20
C PHE A 189 -1.26 7.43 4.16
N GLU A 190 0.00 7.35 4.59
CA GLU A 190 1.16 7.01 3.74
C GLU A 190 1.02 5.61 3.13
N MET A 191 0.68 4.62 3.95
CA MET A 191 0.49 3.24 3.49
C MET A 191 -0.62 3.16 2.44
N THR A 192 -1.72 3.90 2.65
CA THR A 192 -2.85 3.93 1.73
C THR A 192 -2.49 4.65 0.44
N SER A 193 -1.75 5.76 0.48
CA SER A 193 -1.27 6.44 -0.72
C SER A 193 -0.32 5.57 -1.54
N GLN A 194 0.56 4.79 -0.88
CA GLN A 194 1.38 3.78 -1.56
C GLN A 194 0.54 2.65 -2.17
N TRP A 195 -0.50 2.19 -1.47
CA TRP A 195 -1.44 1.21 -2.02
C TRP A 195 -2.19 1.77 -3.24
N MET A 196 -2.68 3.01 -3.16
CA MET A 196 -3.36 3.69 -4.27
C MET A 196 -2.44 3.88 -5.48
N LEU A 197 -1.17 4.23 -5.25
CA LEU A 197 -0.13 4.23 -6.28
C LEU A 197 0.03 2.86 -6.91
N TRP A 198 0.26 1.83 -6.10
CA TRP A 198 0.45 0.48 -6.63
C TRP A 198 -0.76 0.03 -7.46
N ARG A 199 -1.99 0.29 -7.01
CA ARG A 199 -3.24 -0.02 -7.74
C ARG A 199 -3.34 0.61 -9.12
N VAL A 200 -2.73 1.78 -9.32
CA VAL A 200 -2.71 2.52 -10.58
C VAL A 200 -1.54 2.08 -11.47
N ASN A 201 -0.37 1.89 -10.87
CA ASN A 201 0.86 1.51 -11.54
C ASN A 201 1.34 0.15 -10.96
N PRO A 202 0.88 -0.99 -11.52
CA PRO A 202 1.15 -2.32 -10.96
C PRO A 202 2.63 -2.71 -10.98
N ASP A 203 3.43 -2.10 -11.87
CA ASP A 203 4.89 -2.24 -11.95
C ASP A 203 5.66 -1.43 -10.87
N TRP A 204 4.96 -0.80 -9.90
CA TRP A 204 5.59 0.06 -8.89
C TRP A 204 6.74 -0.62 -8.14
N LEU A 205 6.65 -1.92 -7.85
CA LEU A 205 7.74 -2.67 -7.20
C LEU A 205 9.01 -2.74 -8.05
N THR A 206 8.89 -2.63 -9.38
CA THR A 206 10.00 -2.55 -10.32
C THR A 206 10.47 -1.11 -10.47
N ASP A 207 9.54 -0.17 -10.66
CA ASP A 207 9.83 1.24 -10.88
C ASP A 207 10.51 1.90 -9.68
N GLU A 208 10.10 1.52 -8.47
CA GLU A 208 10.60 2.06 -7.20
C GLU A 208 11.06 0.94 -6.28
N ASN A 209 11.86 0.02 -6.83
CA ASN A 209 12.32 -1.19 -6.14
C ASN A 209 12.97 -0.95 -4.77
N TYR A 210 13.54 0.24 -4.55
CA TYR A 210 14.08 0.63 -3.25
C TYR A 210 13.03 0.53 -2.12
N HIS A 211 11.74 0.76 -2.38
CA HIS A 211 10.69 0.55 -1.38
C HIS A 211 10.52 -0.92 -1.01
N PHE A 212 10.57 -1.83 -1.99
CA PHE A 212 10.45 -3.27 -1.73
C PHE A 212 11.70 -3.83 -1.04
N GLU A 213 12.90 -3.38 -1.42
CA GLU A 213 14.15 -3.75 -0.76
C GLU A 213 14.18 -3.27 0.70
N ALA A 214 13.65 -2.08 0.99
CA ALA A 214 13.47 -1.60 2.35
C ALA A 214 12.44 -2.44 3.12
N PHE A 215 11.27 -2.73 2.51
CA PHE A 215 10.24 -3.57 3.12
C PHE A 215 10.78 -4.92 3.58
N LYS A 216 11.55 -5.61 2.73
CA LYS A 216 12.14 -6.92 3.06
C LYS A 216 13.00 -6.89 4.33
N LYS A 217 13.72 -5.79 4.56
CA LYS A 217 14.55 -5.58 5.76
C LYS A 217 13.73 -5.22 7.00
N LEU A 218 12.54 -4.65 6.80
CA LEU A 218 11.66 -4.12 7.85
C LEU A 218 10.44 -5.00 8.13
N THR A 219 10.35 -6.21 7.57
CA THR A 219 9.22 -7.14 7.79
C THR A 219 8.93 -7.44 9.26
N HIS A 220 9.96 -7.40 10.12
CA HIS A 220 9.84 -7.62 11.56
C HIS A 220 9.20 -6.44 12.31
N LYS A 221 9.14 -5.24 11.72
CA LYS A 221 8.55 -4.05 12.34
C LYS A 221 7.04 -4.16 12.45
N GLY A 222 6.50 -3.49 13.46
CA GLY A 222 5.07 -3.57 13.72
C GLY A 222 4.22 -2.99 12.58
N PHE A 223 2.98 -3.46 12.43
CA PHE A 223 2.04 -2.82 11.51
C PHE A 223 1.80 -1.37 11.95
N LEU A 224 1.83 -0.41 11.01
CA LEU A 224 1.85 1.06 11.24
C LEU A 224 3.17 1.64 11.77
N HIS A 225 4.27 0.88 11.83
CA HIS A 225 5.56 1.41 12.25
C HIS A 225 6.07 2.50 11.29
N SER A 226 6.47 3.66 11.82
CA SER A 226 6.87 4.85 11.05
C SER A 226 7.95 4.59 10.01
N GLU A 227 8.96 3.78 10.32
CA GLU A 227 10.01 3.39 9.35
C GLU A 227 9.51 2.54 8.18
N ASN A 228 8.32 1.92 8.28
CA ASN A 228 7.83 0.94 7.31
C ASN A 228 6.57 1.41 6.54
N ILE A 229 5.99 2.56 6.91
CA ILE A 229 4.71 3.04 6.33
C ILE A 229 4.79 3.31 4.83
N TYR A 230 5.95 3.72 4.31
CA TYR A 230 6.16 3.94 2.88
C TYR A 230 6.39 2.64 2.09
N HIS A 231 6.45 1.49 2.75
CA HIS A 231 6.97 0.24 2.15
C HIS A 231 5.97 -0.92 2.19
N SER A 232 4.85 -0.76 2.92
CA SER A 232 3.97 -1.88 3.29
C SER A 232 2.50 -1.71 2.86
N PRO A 233 2.19 -1.58 1.55
CA PRO A 233 0.81 -1.52 1.07
C PRO A 233 0.09 -2.88 1.10
N TYR A 234 0.81 -3.97 1.36
CA TYR A 234 0.34 -5.34 1.10
C TYR A 234 -0.83 -5.79 1.99
N VAL A 235 -0.86 -5.36 3.25
CA VAL A 235 -2.00 -5.64 4.15
C VAL A 235 -3.25 -4.91 3.67
N ILE A 236 -3.11 -3.70 3.13
CA ILE A 236 -4.22 -2.92 2.59
C ILE A 236 -4.77 -3.61 1.34
N GLU A 237 -3.91 -4.13 0.46
CA GLU A 237 -4.36 -4.93 -0.68
C GLU A 237 -5.12 -6.17 -0.23
N TRP A 238 -4.61 -6.90 0.77
CA TRP A 238 -5.29 -8.08 1.30
C TRP A 238 -6.68 -7.77 1.87
N TRP A 239 -6.82 -6.66 2.60
CA TRP A 239 -8.12 -6.20 3.07
C TRP A 239 -9.04 -5.80 1.89
N ALA A 240 -8.48 -5.21 0.84
CA ALA A 240 -9.22 -4.83 -0.34
C ALA A 240 -9.70 -6.04 -1.17
N GLU A 241 -8.93 -7.13 -1.24
CA GLU A 241 -9.40 -8.39 -1.86
C GLU A 241 -10.54 -9.03 -1.07
N LYS A 242 -10.45 -9.01 0.26
CA LYS A 242 -11.50 -9.58 1.13
C LYS A 242 -12.80 -8.80 1.16
N HIS A 243 -12.71 -7.47 1.14
CA HIS A 243 -13.86 -6.58 1.39
C HIS A 243 -14.21 -5.69 0.20
N GLY A 244 -13.49 -5.83 -0.92
CA GLY A 244 -13.59 -4.99 -2.11
C GLY A 244 -12.79 -3.70 -1.99
N LEU A 245 -12.34 -3.15 -3.13
CA LEU A 245 -11.56 -1.90 -3.19
C LEU A 245 -12.18 -0.71 -2.43
N PRO A 246 -13.53 -0.48 -2.49
CA PRO A 246 -14.15 0.63 -1.75
C PRO A 246 -14.04 0.54 -0.23
N SER A 247 -13.74 -0.65 0.31
CA SER A 247 -13.67 -0.89 1.76
C SER A 247 -12.62 -0.04 2.46
N ILE A 248 -11.52 0.29 1.77
CA ILE A 248 -10.45 1.12 2.33
C ILE A 248 -10.94 2.56 2.52
N ALA A 249 -11.62 3.14 1.53
CA ALA A 249 -12.23 4.46 1.70
C ALA A 249 -13.35 4.46 2.76
N GLN A 250 -14.09 3.37 2.90
CA GLN A 250 -15.06 3.23 4.00
C GLN A 250 -14.37 3.15 5.36
N LEU A 251 -13.19 2.54 5.46
CA LEU A 251 -12.41 2.49 6.69
C LEU A 251 -11.99 3.90 7.14
N PHE A 252 -11.57 4.77 6.22
CA PHE A 252 -11.30 6.19 6.52
C PHE A 252 -12.54 6.93 7.03
N ARG A 253 -13.70 6.71 6.40
CA ARG A 253 -14.97 7.33 6.83
C ARG A 253 -15.43 6.87 8.22
N GLU A 254 -15.17 5.61 8.54
CA GLU A 254 -15.48 5.01 9.82
C GLU A 254 -14.50 5.38 10.93
N GLY A 255 -13.31 5.87 10.57
CA GLY A 255 -12.28 6.26 11.53
C GLY A 255 -12.75 7.38 12.45
N LYS A 256 -12.33 7.30 13.71
CA LYS A 256 -12.65 8.27 14.76
C LYS A 256 -11.38 8.77 15.43
N LEU A 257 -11.41 10.02 15.88
CA LEU A 257 -10.35 10.57 16.72
C LEU A 257 -10.15 9.70 17.98
N GLY A 258 -8.89 9.36 18.27
CA GLY A 258 -8.51 8.48 19.38
C GLY A 258 -8.47 6.98 19.03
N GLU A 259 -9.06 6.56 17.91
CA GLU A 259 -8.82 5.22 17.35
C GLU A 259 -7.57 5.21 16.46
N ASP A 260 -7.05 4.02 16.18
CA ASP A 260 -6.16 3.78 15.03
C ASP A 260 -6.90 2.90 13.99
N PRO A 261 -6.33 2.70 12.78
CA PRO A 261 -6.94 1.87 11.75
C PRO A 261 -7.23 0.44 12.19
N VAL A 262 -6.44 -0.15 13.10
CA VAL A 262 -6.65 -1.51 13.58
C VAL A 262 -7.89 -1.59 14.49
N ILE A 263 -8.08 -0.60 15.38
CA ILE A 263 -9.28 -0.48 16.21
C ILE A 263 -10.51 -0.28 15.32
N THR A 264 -10.45 0.66 14.36
CA THR A 264 -11.54 0.93 13.44
C THR A 264 -11.88 -0.30 12.59
N TYR A 265 -10.88 -1.00 12.05
CA TYR A 265 -11.07 -2.19 11.20
C TYR A 265 -11.77 -3.31 11.97
N LYS A 266 -11.26 -3.63 13.17
CA LYS A 266 -11.90 -4.65 14.03
C LYS A 266 -13.32 -4.28 14.40
N ARG A 267 -13.58 -3.00 14.73
CA ARG A 267 -14.93 -2.52 15.03
C ARG A 267 -15.85 -2.66 13.82
N LYS A 268 -15.42 -2.19 12.65
CA LYS A 268 -16.20 -2.21 11.40
C LYS A 268 -16.60 -3.63 11.00
N TYR A 269 -15.71 -4.60 11.15
CA TYR A 269 -15.94 -6.00 10.75
C TYR A 269 -16.27 -6.94 11.91
N GLY A 270 -16.53 -6.42 13.12
CA GLY A 270 -16.91 -7.23 14.28
C GLY A 270 -15.86 -8.26 14.69
N MET A 271 -14.56 -7.96 14.51
CA MET A 271 -13.48 -8.91 14.73
C MET A 271 -12.96 -8.88 16.16
N THR A 272 -12.73 -10.07 16.71
CA THR A 272 -11.89 -10.27 17.89
C THR A 272 -10.41 -10.02 17.56
N GLN A 273 -9.59 -9.78 18.59
CA GLN A 273 -8.13 -9.67 18.40
C GLN A 273 -7.54 -10.94 17.76
N LYS A 274 -8.05 -12.12 18.13
CA LYS A 274 -7.57 -13.39 17.57
C LYS A 274 -7.84 -13.45 16.06
N GLN A 275 -9.06 -13.11 15.62
CA GLN A 275 -9.40 -13.10 14.20
C GLN A 275 -8.54 -12.10 13.41
N PHE A 276 -8.28 -10.92 13.98
CA PHE A 276 -7.37 -9.96 13.37
C PHE A 276 -5.95 -10.53 13.23
N ASN A 277 -5.40 -11.15 14.28
CA ASN A 277 -4.10 -11.82 14.21
C ASN A 277 -4.07 -12.94 13.17
N ASP A 278 -5.13 -13.74 13.10
CA ASP A 278 -5.25 -14.84 12.13
C ASP A 278 -5.23 -14.28 10.69
N GLU A 279 -5.93 -13.18 10.44
CA GLU A 279 -5.97 -12.52 9.12
C GLU A 279 -4.66 -11.84 8.71
N MET A 280 -4.01 -11.13 9.64
CA MET A 280 -2.70 -10.54 9.38
C MET A 280 -1.67 -11.63 9.04
N PHE A 281 -1.70 -12.74 9.77
CA PHE A 281 -0.82 -13.86 9.48
C PHE A 281 -1.10 -14.50 8.13
N ASP A 282 -2.38 -14.64 7.77
CA ASP A 282 -2.81 -15.14 6.46
C ASP A 282 -2.24 -14.28 5.33
N CYS A 283 -2.38 -12.95 5.42
CA CYS A 283 -1.78 -11.99 4.48
C CYS A 283 -0.28 -12.26 4.28
N TYR A 284 0.50 -12.39 5.36
CA TYR A 284 1.95 -12.56 5.24
C TYR A 284 2.37 -13.90 4.65
N ARG A 285 1.56 -14.95 4.81
CA ARG A 285 1.81 -16.25 4.14
C ARG A 285 1.60 -16.15 2.65
N HIS A 286 0.58 -15.41 2.24
CA HIS A 286 0.30 -15.11 0.84
C HIS A 286 1.40 -14.22 0.22
N LEU A 287 1.80 -13.19 0.96
CA LEU A 287 2.83 -12.23 0.56
C LEU A 287 4.18 -12.87 0.22
N VAL A 288 4.57 -13.96 0.89
CA VAL A 288 5.83 -14.68 0.59
C VAL A 288 5.97 -15.03 -0.90
N ASN A 289 4.86 -15.36 -1.57
CA ASN A 289 4.82 -15.66 -2.99
C ASN A 289 4.08 -14.58 -3.82
N PHE A 290 3.69 -13.47 -3.19
CA PHE A 290 2.79 -12.48 -3.79
C PHE A 290 1.56 -13.11 -4.46
N ASP A 291 0.97 -14.14 -3.87
CA ASP A 291 -0.17 -14.85 -4.47
C ASP A 291 -1.52 -14.18 -4.19
N PHE A 292 -1.50 -12.84 -4.20
CA PHE A 292 -2.70 -12.01 -4.35
C PHE A 292 -3.24 -12.16 -5.77
N ASP A 293 -4.53 -11.91 -5.95
CA ASP A 293 -5.15 -11.82 -7.27
C ASP A 293 -4.63 -10.58 -8.01
N TYR A 294 -4.44 -9.47 -7.28
CA TYR A 294 -3.90 -8.24 -7.84
C TYR A 294 -2.39 -8.30 -8.13
N ALA A 295 -1.99 -7.70 -9.27
CA ALA A 295 -0.61 -7.55 -9.72
C ALA A 295 0.19 -8.86 -9.73
N ARG A 296 -0.49 -10.02 -9.85
CA ARG A 296 0.18 -11.31 -9.80
C ARG A 296 1.22 -11.41 -10.90
N ARG A 297 0.93 -10.96 -12.13
CA ARG A 297 1.88 -11.01 -13.25
C ARG A 297 3.15 -10.19 -12.95
N GLU A 298 2.97 -8.96 -12.50
CA GLU A 298 4.02 -7.96 -12.27
C GLU A 298 4.91 -8.34 -11.08
N THR A 299 4.34 -8.97 -10.07
CA THR A 299 5.07 -9.34 -8.83
C THR A 299 5.84 -10.65 -8.92
N ARG A 300 5.81 -11.37 -10.06
CA ARG A 300 6.43 -12.71 -10.16
C ARG A 300 7.92 -12.73 -9.89
N GLU A 301 8.65 -11.70 -10.31
CA GLU A 301 10.09 -11.60 -10.05
C GLU A 301 10.43 -11.41 -8.56
N TYR A 302 9.47 -10.91 -7.77
CA TYR A 302 9.64 -10.64 -6.33
C TYR A 302 9.16 -11.79 -5.44
N ALA A 303 8.47 -12.78 -6.00
CA ALA A 303 8.00 -13.95 -5.28
C ALA A 303 9.17 -14.78 -4.73
N CYS A 304 9.02 -15.30 -3.50
CA CYS A 304 10.04 -16.13 -2.83
C CYS A 304 11.42 -15.44 -2.69
N THR A 305 11.44 -14.11 -2.53
CA THR A 305 12.67 -13.32 -2.32
C THR A 305 12.88 -12.88 -0.87
N PHE A 306 11.90 -13.11 0.01
CA PHE A 306 12.06 -12.85 1.44
C PHE A 306 13.10 -13.77 2.07
N SER A 307 13.80 -13.25 3.06
CA SER A 307 14.72 -14.00 3.90
C SER A 307 14.90 -13.28 5.23
N THR A 308 14.68 -13.99 6.33
CA THR A 308 15.01 -13.51 7.68
C THR A 308 16.37 -14.06 8.10
N PRO A 309 17.34 -13.20 8.49
CA PRO A 309 18.60 -13.64 9.08
C PRO A 309 18.38 -14.44 10.37
N MET A 310 18.94 -15.66 10.42
CA MET A 310 18.85 -16.56 11.57
C MET A 310 20.23 -16.86 12.16
N GLN A 311 20.34 -16.83 13.48
CA GLN A 311 21.52 -17.20 14.24
C GLN A 311 21.42 -18.64 14.76
N LYS A 312 22.42 -19.47 14.43
CA LYS A 312 22.54 -20.84 14.94
C LYS A 312 22.87 -20.82 16.43
N GLN A 313 22.02 -21.46 17.23
CA GLN A 313 22.30 -21.75 18.64
C GLN A 313 22.95 -23.13 18.79
N THR A 314 22.47 -24.07 17.98
CA THR A 314 23.07 -25.39 17.73
C THR A 314 22.84 -25.75 16.25
N ASN A 315 23.28 -26.92 15.79
CA ASN A 315 23.08 -27.35 14.39
C ASN A 315 21.62 -27.37 13.93
N VAL A 316 20.67 -27.56 14.86
CA VAL A 316 19.24 -27.71 14.54
C VAL A 316 18.35 -26.65 15.18
N CYS A 317 18.90 -25.79 16.05
CA CYS A 317 18.16 -24.74 16.75
C CYS A 317 18.59 -23.36 16.27
N LEU A 318 17.63 -22.56 15.80
CA LEU A 318 17.84 -21.24 15.21
C LEU A 318 17.02 -20.18 15.97
N ARG A 319 17.54 -18.95 16.01
CA ARG A 319 16.83 -17.75 16.48
C ARG A 319 16.94 -16.64 15.44
N PRO A 320 15.95 -15.75 15.29
CA PRO A 320 16.14 -14.55 14.48
C PRO A 320 17.30 -13.73 15.05
N ALA A 321 18.00 -12.99 14.19
CA ALA A 321 18.93 -11.96 14.65
C ALA A 321 18.21 -10.96 15.58
N GLU A 322 18.94 -10.35 16.53
CA GLU A 322 18.33 -9.50 17.55
C GLU A 322 17.58 -8.31 16.93
N ASP A 323 18.05 -7.76 15.81
CA ASP A 323 17.40 -6.69 15.04
C ASP A 323 16.26 -7.17 14.12
N CYS A 324 15.99 -8.48 14.07
CA CYS A 324 14.93 -9.09 13.26
C CYS A 324 13.81 -9.69 14.11
N ILE A 325 13.85 -9.51 15.43
CA ILE A 325 12.78 -9.99 16.33
C ILE A 325 11.48 -9.25 15.99
N PRO A 326 10.38 -9.96 15.70
CA PRO A 326 9.12 -9.32 15.36
C PRO A 326 8.59 -8.39 16.45
N GLU A 327 7.94 -7.32 16.04
CA GLU A 327 7.14 -6.41 16.85
C GLU A 327 5.63 -6.72 16.67
N ASN A 328 4.71 -5.85 17.13
CA ASN A 328 3.26 -6.14 17.03
C ASN A 328 2.84 -6.30 15.56
N TYR A 329 2.38 -7.51 15.19
CA TYR A 329 2.04 -7.89 13.82
C TYR A 329 3.21 -7.90 12.83
N GLY A 330 4.44 -7.65 13.27
CA GLY A 330 5.63 -7.87 12.45
C GLY A 330 5.82 -9.36 12.17
N PHE A 331 6.47 -9.70 11.06
CA PHE A 331 6.70 -11.09 10.66
C PHE A 331 8.14 -11.36 10.22
N ASN A 332 8.48 -12.64 10.25
CA ASN A 332 9.69 -13.19 9.67
C ASN A 332 9.28 -14.25 8.64
N ALA A 333 10.03 -14.31 7.53
CA ALA A 333 9.89 -15.31 6.49
C ALA A 333 11.22 -16.05 6.32
N ILE A 334 11.31 -17.21 6.96
CA ILE A 334 12.54 -17.98 7.09
C ILE A 334 12.55 -19.03 5.98
N ARG A 335 13.49 -18.90 5.05
CA ARG A 335 13.66 -19.87 3.95
C ARG A 335 14.27 -21.16 4.50
N LEU A 336 13.62 -22.28 4.21
CA LEU A 336 14.06 -23.62 4.59
C LEU A 336 14.53 -24.41 3.36
N ASP A 337 15.30 -25.45 3.60
CA ASP A 337 15.65 -26.41 2.55
C ASP A 337 14.39 -27.09 2.03
N VAL A 338 14.32 -27.23 0.70
CA VAL A 338 13.20 -27.92 0.05
C VAL A 338 13.35 -29.43 0.30
N PRO A 339 12.38 -30.08 0.98
CA PRO A 339 12.42 -31.52 1.17
C PRO A 339 12.25 -32.28 -0.14
N GLN A 340 12.80 -33.50 -0.20
CA GLN A 340 12.49 -34.43 -1.29
C GLN A 340 10.97 -34.70 -1.36
N SER A 341 10.47 -34.97 -2.56
CA SER A 341 9.08 -35.33 -2.82
C SER A 341 8.56 -36.40 -1.84
N GLY A 342 7.39 -36.15 -1.25
CA GLY A 342 6.76 -37.03 -0.26
C GLY A 342 7.41 -37.07 1.13
N LYS A 343 8.54 -36.39 1.37
CA LYS A 343 9.13 -36.27 2.71
C LYS A 343 8.43 -35.18 3.53
N LYS A 344 8.58 -35.29 4.85
CA LYS A 344 8.03 -34.33 5.81
C LYS A 344 9.15 -33.48 6.40
N VAL A 345 8.84 -32.22 6.64
CA VAL A 345 9.66 -31.30 7.45
C VAL A 345 8.85 -30.96 8.69
N THR A 346 9.45 -31.06 9.87
CA THR A 346 8.81 -30.65 11.12
C THR A 346 9.63 -29.54 11.78
N VAL A 347 8.95 -28.46 12.12
CA VAL A 347 9.55 -27.34 12.85
C VAL A 347 8.94 -27.27 14.23
N GLY A 348 9.76 -27.49 15.26
CA GLY A 348 9.40 -27.16 16.62
C GLY A 348 9.57 -25.66 16.87
N PHE A 349 8.59 -25.05 17.50
CA PHE A 349 8.56 -23.64 17.86
C PHE A 349 8.58 -23.48 19.38
N ARG A 350 9.34 -22.49 19.88
CA ARG A 350 9.33 -22.08 21.28
C ARG A 350 9.50 -20.57 21.41
N ALA A 351 8.50 -19.92 22.00
CA ALA A 351 8.58 -18.53 22.43
C ALA A 351 9.63 -18.37 23.54
N LEU A 352 10.42 -17.31 23.45
CA LEU A 352 11.43 -16.95 24.44
C LEU A 352 10.88 -15.80 25.30
N VAL A 353 9.94 -16.10 26.19
CA VAL A 353 9.30 -15.08 27.04
C VAL A 353 10.37 -14.24 27.73
N ARG A 354 10.46 -12.93 27.40
CA ARG A 354 11.30 -11.98 28.13
C ARG A 354 10.46 -11.36 29.25
N SER A 355 11.04 -11.30 30.45
CA SER A 355 10.57 -10.41 31.50
C SER A 355 10.85 -8.97 31.05
N ASN A 356 9.90 -8.05 31.24
CA ASN A 356 10.17 -6.63 30.98
C ASN A 356 11.24 -6.09 31.96
N SER A 357 11.71 -4.85 31.75
CA SER A 357 12.69 -4.17 32.61
C SER A 357 12.28 -4.05 34.10
N LYS A 358 11.03 -4.39 34.43
CA LYS A 358 10.46 -4.45 35.79
C LYS A 358 10.20 -5.88 36.28
N GLY A 359 10.73 -6.90 35.60
CA GLY A 359 10.61 -8.31 36.00
C GLY A 359 9.24 -8.94 35.80
N LYS A 360 8.26 -8.25 35.20
CA LYS A 360 6.95 -8.84 34.89
C LYS A 360 6.98 -9.58 33.56
N VAL A 361 6.42 -10.78 33.55
CA VAL A 361 6.10 -11.52 32.33
C VAL A 361 5.08 -10.71 31.53
N GLU A 362 5.35 -10.52 30.24
CA GLU A 362 4.44 -9.80 29.37
C GLU A 362 3.23 -10.67 29.04
N HIS A 363 2.12 -10.46 29.77
CA HIS A 363 0.91 -11.30 29.70
C HIS A 363 0.12 -11.17 28.39
N SER A 364 0.56 -10.31 27.46
CA SER A 364 -0.14 -10.06 26.19
C SER A 364 0.61 -10.56 24.94
N ILE A 365 1.54 -11.50 25.12
CA ILE A 365 2.32 -12.10 24.03
C ILE A 365 1.57 -13.28 23.42
N GLY A 366 1.48 -13.31 22.10
CA GLY A 366 1.02 -14.45 21.31
C GLY A 366 1.78 -14.55 19.99
N TYR A 367 1.67 -15.68 19.31
CA TYR A 367 2.37 -15.95 18.06
C TYR A 367 1.46 -16.56 17.02
N ARG A 368 1.84 -16.40 15.76
CA ARG A 368 1.39 -17.26 14.66
C ARG A 368 2.62 -17.79 13.95
N TYR A 369 2.62 -19.07 13.62
CA TYR A 369 3.68 -19.67 12.83
C TYR A 369 3.15 -20.81 11.96
N GLY A 370 3.75 -21.00 10.79
CA GLY A 370 3.24 -21.95 9.82
C GLY A 370 4.14 -22.07 8.60
N LEU A 371 4.09 -23.24 7.97
CA LEU A 371 4.88 -23.54 6.78
C LEU A 371 4.12 -23.14 5.52
N VAL A 372 4.84 -22.63 4.52
CA VAL A 372 4.34 -22.28 3.19
C VAL A 372 5.26 -22.91 2.15
N GLY A 373 4.75 -23.91 1.44
CA GLY A 373 5.44 -24.50 0.30
C GLY A 373 5.01 -23.78 -0.98
N VAL A 374 5.95 -23.46 -1.85
CA VAL A 374 5.67 -22.87 -3.16
C VAL A 374 6.14 -23.83 -4.24
N THR A 375 5.23 -24.18 -5.13
CA THR A 375 5.47 -25.15 -6.20
C THR A 375 6.18 -24.50 -7.38
N ALA A 376 6.76 -25.33 -8.27
CA ALA A 376 7.46 -24.84 -9.46
C ALA A 376 6.55 -24.05 -10.44
N ASP A 377 5.24 -24.28 -10.39
CA ASP A 377 4.18 -23.56 -11.14
C ASP A 377 3.53 -22.44 -10.31
N ASP A 378 4.21 -21.90 -9.30
CA ASP A 378 3.79 -20.71 -8.55
C ASP A 378 2.50 -20.84 -7.73
N ARG A 379 2.13 -22.06 -7.34
CA ARG A 379 1.02 -22.30 -6.40
C ARG A 379 1.55 -22.43 -4.97
N CYS A 380 0.82 -21.85 -4.02
CA CYS A 380 1.12 -22.00 -2.60
C CYS A 380 0.38 -23.20 -2.00
N ILE A 381 1.07 -23.88 -1.09
CA ILE A 381 0.54 -24.93 -0.23
C ILE A 381 0.74 -24.48 1.21
N TYR A 382 -0.35 -24.15 1.88
CA TYR A 382 -0.35 -23.66 3.25
C TYR A 382 -0.42 -24.84 4.23
N GLY A 383 0.62 -25.00 5.07
CA GLY A 383 0.59 -25.91 6.21
C GLY A 383 -0.35 -25.44 7.33
N GLN A 384 -0.44 -26.25 8.40
CA GLN A 384 -1.17 -25.86 9.60
C GLN A 384 -0.55 -24.62 10.27
N VAL A 385 -1.41 -23.83 10.92
CA VAL A 385 -1.01 -22.66 11.71
C VAL A 385 -0.92 -23.05 13.17
N GLY A 386 0.24 -22.83 13.78
CA GLY A 386 0.46 -22.93 15.21
C GLY A 386 0.28 -21.58 15.91
N GLU A 387 -0.23 -21.62 17.14
CA GLU A 387 -0.39 -20.45 18.01
C GLU A 387 0.14 -20.65 19.43
N ALA A 388 0.50 -21.89 19.79
CA ALA A 388 1.02 -22.22 21.11
C ALA A 388 2.43 -21.65 21.32
N VAL A 389 2.72 -21.15 22.52
CA VAL A 389 4.06 -20.68 22.93
C VAL A 389 5.15 -21.76 22.84
N LYS A 390 4.74 -23.03 22.81
CA LYS A 390 5.59 -24.17 22.48
C LYS A 390 4.75 -25.15 21.69
N GLY A 391 5.17 -25.47 20.47
CA GLY A 391 4.41 -26.34 19.58
C GLY A 391 5.27 -26.87 18.45
N GLU A 392 4.67 -27.62 17.54
CA GLU A 392 5.33 -28.10 16.33
C GLU A 392 4.38 -27.91 15.13
N VAL A 393 4.92 -27.57 13.97
CA VAL A 393 4.19 -27.56 12.68
C VAL A 393 4.91 -28.48 11.70
N THR A 394 4.14 -29.20 10.89
CA THR A 394 4.67 -30.16 9.92
C THR A 394 4.16 -29.82 8.53
N PHE A 395 5.02 -29.99 7.53
CA PHE A 395 4.69 -29.88 6.12
C PHE A 395 5.11 -31.15 5.39
N ALA A 396 4.21 -31.70 4.56
CA ALA A 396 4.50 -32.84 3.71
C ALA A 396 4.65 -32.38 2.27
N ALA A 397 5.80 -32.63 1.66
CA ALA A 397 6.04 -32.28 0.27
C ALA A 397 5.08 -33.07 -0.64
N PRO A 398 4.41 -32.42 -1.60
CA PRO A 398 3.56 -33.12 -2.55
C PRO A 398 4.36 -34.15 -3.35
N ARG A 399 3.76 -35.31 -3.64
CA ARG A 399 4.46 -36.38 -4.37
C ARG A 399 4.61 -36.09 -5.86
N ASN A 400 3.63 -35.39 -6.44
CA ASN A 400 3.47 -35.22 -7.89
C ASN A 400 3.84 -33.81 -8.37
N GLN A 401 4.48 -33.01 -7.52
CA GLN A 401 4.78 -31.62 -7.81
C GLN A 401 6.08 -31.21 -7.12
N SER A 402 6.98 -30.56 -7.84
CA SER A 402 8.21 -30.03 -7.26
C SER A 402 7.94 -28.72 -6.54
N LEU A 403 8.67 -28.50 -5.44
CA LEU A 403 8.69 -27.23 -4.72
C LEU A 403 9.90 -26.41 -5.17
N LYS A 404 9.70 -25.12 -5.41
CA LYS A 404 10.80 -24.16 -5.63
C LYS A 404 11.23 -23.46 -4.34
N ALA A 405 10.34 -23.39 -3.35
CA ALA A 405 10.65 -22.83 -2.05
C ALA A 405 9.81 -23.48 -0.94
N LEU A 406 10.37 -23.47 0.27
CA LEU A 406 9.66 -23.75 1.51
C LEU A 406 10.02 -22.65 2.51
N TYR A 407 9.01 -22.07 3.13
CA TYR A 407 9.16 -21.03 4.14
C TYR A 407 8.51 -21.44 5.45
N LEU A 408 9.14 -21.07 6.56
CA LEU A 408 8.45 -20.88 7.83
C LEU A 408 8.15 -19.39 7.99
N VAL A 409 6.87 -19.05 8.13
CA VAL A 409 6.46 -17.69 8.49
C VAL A 409 6.19 -17.66 9.99
N VAL A 410 6.70 -16.65 10.69
CA VAL A 410 6.46 -16.42 12.14
C VAL A 410 6.06 -14.97 12.33
N MET A 411 4.97 -14.70 13.05
CA MET A 411 4.46 -13.36 13.30
C MET A 411 4.23 -13.13 14.80
N GLY A 412 4.55 -11.92 15.27
CA GLY A 412 4.15 -11.44 16.59
C GLY A 412 2.64 -11.17 16.62
N ALA A 413 1.89 -11.89 17.44
CA ALA A 413 0.43 -11.87 17.43
C ALA A 413 -0.11 -11.51 18.83
N PRO A 414 -0.13 -10.23 19.21
CA PRO A 414 -0.47 -9.82 20.57
C PRO A 414 -1.91 -10.21 20.94
N THR A 415 -2.16 -10.56 22.20
CA THR A 415 -3.50 -10.95 22.66
C THR A 415 -4.43 -9.75 22.87
N ASN A 416 -3.89 -8.53 22.86
CA ASN A 416 -4.63 -7.28 22.76
C ASN A 416 -3.88 -6.27 21.85
N HIS A 417 -4.62 -5.41 21.17
CA HIS A 417 -4.02 -4.39 20.32
C HIS A 417 -3.40 -3.25 21.17
N SER A 418 -2.24 -2.77 20.73
CA SER A 418 -1.56 -1.57 21.22
C SER A 418 -1.40 -0.64 20.02
N GLN A 419 -1.73 0.65 20.20
CA GLN A 419 -1.53 1.68 19.17
C GLN A 419 -0.07 2.05 18.98
N ASP A 420 0.82 1.66 19.90
CA ASP A 420 2.27 1.69 19.70
C ASP A 420 2.72 0.38 19.00
N PRO A 421 3.13 0.44 17.71
CA PRO A 421 3.52 -0.74 16.94
C PRO A 421 4.71 -1.48 17.54
N SER A 422 5.61 -0.78 18.25
CA SER A 422 6.84 -1.32 18.82
C SER A 422 6.74 -1.64 20.30
N SER A 423 5.55 -1.52 20.89
CA SER A 423 5.35 -1.68 22.33
C SER A 423 5.77 -3.05 22.86
N ARG A 424 5.89 -4.06 21.97
CA ARG A 424 6.25 -5.44 22.31
C ARG A 424 7.21 -6.01 21.30
N ARG A 425 8.04 -6.96 21.77
CA ARG A 425 8.92 -7.76 20.92
C ARG A 425 8.62 -9.24 21.15
N PHE A 426 8.70 -10.03 20.10
CA PHE A 426 8.25 -11.43 20.07
C PHE A 426 9.44 -12.37 19.79
N PRO A 427 10.42 -12.49 20.70
CA PRO A 427 11.55 -13.38 20.49
C PRO A 427 11.13 -14.85 20.54
N TYR A 428 11.76 -15.68 19.72
CA TYR A 428 11.46 -17.10 19.63
C TYR A 428 12.70 -17.89 19.19
N GLU A 429 12.62 -19.20 19.31
CA GLU A 429 13.53 -20.12 18.65
C GLU A 429 12.77 -21.22 17.92
N VAL A 430 13.41 -21.79 16.90
CA VAL A 430 12.86 -22.89 16.10
C VAL A 430 13.85 -24.03 16.03
N LYS A 431 13.32 -25.26 16.02
CA LYS A 431 14.10 -26.49 15.82
C LYS A 431 13.62 -27.23 14.58
N ILE A 432 14.46 -27.34 13.57
CA ILE A 432 14.12 -27.98 12.28
C ILE A 432 14.49 -29.48 12.36
N ARG A 433 13.58 -30.36 11.92
CA ARG A 433 13.74 -31.82 11.91
C ARG A 433 13.21 -32.45 10.65
#